data_AF-A0A2G6NPP3-F1
#
_entry.id   AF-A0A2G6NPP3-F1
#
_cell.length_a   1.000
_cell.length_b   1.000
_cell.length_c   1.000
_cell.angle_alpha   90.00
_cell.angle_beta   90.00
_cell.angle_gamma   90.00
#
_symmetry.space_group_name_H-M   'P 1'
#
loop_
_entity.id
_entity.type
_entity.pdbx_description
1 polymer ?
#
loop_
_entity_poly.entity_id
_entity_poly.type
_entity_poly.pdbx_seq_one_letter_code
_entity_poly.pdbx_strand_id
1 'polypeptide(L)'
;MSIADKQTNQVKSADTTHNEANNIAQHFILDLSLQELAQELSPSFRAKQIYEWIYKKYTLDFAQMHNIPKALQEQLNARFHFGARIVKREQSSDG
;
A
#
# COMPACT_ATOMS: atom_id res chain seq x y z
N MET A 1 -17.43 48.06 -25.28
CA MET A 1 -17.94 46.97 -26.14
C MET A 1 -18.29 45.79 -25.23
N SER A 2 -19.38 45.07 -25.50
CA SER A 2 -19.55 43.68 -25.01
C SER A 2 -18.67 42.74 -25.88
N ILE A 3 -18.46 41.45 -25.67
CA ILE A 3 -19.05 40.37 -24.84
C ILE A 3 -17.87 39.40 -24.53
N ALA A 4 -17.65 38.84 -23.33
CA ALA A 4 -18.38 37.78 -22.62
C ALA A 4 -18.17 36.33 -23.13
N ASP A 5 -17.26 35.60 -22.47
CA ASP A 5 -17.27 34.12 -22.25
C ASP A 5 -16.66 33.90 -20.85
N LYS A 6 -17.38 33.45 -19.81
CA LYS A 6 -17.89 32.09 -19.55
C LYS A 6 -16.74 31.06 -19.46
N GLN A 7 -16.18 30.76 -18.27
CA GLN A 7 -16.75 29.93 -17.17
C GLN A 7 -16.93 28.46 -17.66
N THR A 8 -16.27 27.44 -17.08
CA THR A 8 -16.38 27.02 -15.66
C THR A 8 -15.22 26.10 -15.20
N ASN A 9 -14.89 26.18 -13.90
CA ASN A 9 -14.20 25.21 -12.97
C ASN A 9 -13.02 25.86 -12.21
N GLN A 10 -12.79 25.76 -10.89
CA GLN A 10 -13.48 25.10 -9.74
C GLN A 10 -13.58 23.56 -9.78
N VAL A 11 -13.15 22.76 -8.80
CA VAL A 11 -12.41 22.93 -7.50
C VAL A 11 -11.44 21.72 -7.35
N LYS A 12 -10.44 21.61 -6.46
CA LYS A 12 -10.04 22.26 -5.18
C LYS A 12 -8.65 22.96 -5.32
N SER A 13 -7.94 23.58 -4.36
CA SER A 13 -7.70 23.40 -2.89
C SER A 13 -6.76 22.21 -2.57
N ALA A 14 -5.50 22.44 -2.17
CA ALA A 14 -5.02 22.81 -0.82
C ALA A 14 -5.02 21.60 0.15
N ASP A 15 -3.96 21.25 0.89
CA ASP A 15 -2.65 21.92 1.09
C ASP A 15 -1.49 20.95 1.35
N THR A 16 -0.28 21.52 1.43
CA THR A 16 1.00 20.92 1.81
C THR A 16 1.00 20.04 3.07
N THR A 17 1.58 18.84 2.97
CA THR A 17 2.59 18.36 3.94
C THR A 17 3.76 17.73 3.17
N HIS A 18 4.96 18.31 3.31
CA HIS A 18 6.23 17.65 3.00
C HIS A 18 7.02 17.57 4.30
N ASN A 19 7.60 16.39 4.59
CA ASN A 19 8.47 16.11 5.73
C ASN A 19 7.84 16.37 7.13
N GLU A 20 7.35 15.29 7.75
CA GLU A 20 7.25 15.22 9.21
C GLU A 20 7.78 13.88 9.73
N ALA A 21 8.54 13.95 10.83
CA ALA A 21 9.09 12.84 11.64
C ALA A 21 9.98 11.76 10.96
N ASN A 22 11.27 11.77 11.33
CA ASN A 22 12.09 10.56 11.35
C ASN A 22 11.59 9.59 12.44
N ASN A 23 10.55 8.80 12.11
CA ASN A 23 10.13 7.67 12.92
C ASN A 23 9.94 6.47 11.99
N ILE A 24 10.69 5.38 12.22
CA ILE A 24 10.69 4.19 11.36
C ILE A 24 9.49 3.29 11.73
N ALA A 25 8.29 3.88 11.68
CA ALA A 25 7.04 3.16 11.73
C ALA A 25 6.92 2.35 10.43
N GLN A 26 7.24 1.06 10.50
CA GLN A 26 7.13 0.12 9.39
C GLN A 26 5.68 0.12 8.87
N HIS A 27 5.48 0.57 7.64
CA HIS A 27 4.14 0.80 7.09
C HIS A 27 3.43 -0.54 6.82
N PHE A 28 2.10 -0.60 6.93
CA PHE A 28 1.38 -1.80 6.55
C PHE A 28 1.14 -1.83 5.04
N ILE A 29 1.60 -2.90 4.38
CA ILE A 29 1.40 -3.07 2.93
C ILE A 29 -0.07 -3.25 2.55
N LEU A 30 -0.93 -3.61 3.52
CA LEU A 30 -2.38 -3.75 3.34
C LEU A 30 -3.11 -2.40 3.27
N ASP A 31 -2.48 -1.31 3.71
CA ASP A 31 -3.05 0.04 3.67
C ASP A 31 -2.85 0.70 2.29
N LEU A 32 -1.95 0.16 1.46
CA LEU A 32 -1.66 0.64 0.11
C LEU A 32 -2.64 0.08 -0.93
N SER A 33 -3.21 0.94 -1.77
CA SER A 33 -3.88 0.48 -2.98
C SER A 33 -2.91 -0.14 -3.98
N LEU A 34 -3.43 -0.93 -4.93
CA LEU A 34 -2.65 -1.47 -6.04
C LEU A 34 -1.93 -0.37 -6.85
N GLN A 35 -2.46 0.85 -6.91
CA GLN A 35 -1.85 1.97 -7.63
C GLN A 35 -0.67 2.58 -6.88
N GLU A 36 -0.79 2.77 -5.56
CA GLU A 36 0.30 3.28 -4.72
C GLU A 36 1.43 2.26 -4.61
N LEU A 37 1.08 0.98 -4.40
CA LEU A 37 2.04 -0.13 -4.45
C LEU A 37 2.75 -0.24 -5.81
N ALA A 38 2.13 0.24 -6.90
CA ALA A 38 2.72 0.29 -8.24
C ALA A 38 3.61 1.54 -8.50
N GLN A 39 3.57 2.55 -7.64
CA GLN A 39 4.56 3.64 -7.59
C GLN A 39 5.76 3.25 -6.71
N GLU A 40 5.50 2.59 -5.57
CA GLU A 40 6.51 2.12 -4.62
C GLU A 40 7.45 1.04 -5.17
N LEU A 41 7.08 0.39 -6.27
CA LEU A 41 7.77 -0.78 -6.80
C LEU A 41 8.13 -0.63 -8.28
N SER A 42 9.43 -0.78 -8.58
CA SER A 42 9.93 -0.89 -9.95
C SER A 42 10.34 -2.33 -10.27
N PRO A 43 9.93 -2.89 -11.42
CA PRO A 43 8.91 -2.40 -12.35
C PRO A 43 7.49 -2.53 -11.77
N SER A 44 6.58 -1.62 -12.13
CA SER A 44 5.23 -1.50 -11.54
C SER A 44 4.37 -2.77 -11.57
N PHE A 45 4.64 -3.73 -12.46
CA PHE A 45 3.92 -5.02 -12.46
C PHE A 45 4.18 -5.87 -11.20
N ARG A 46 5.25 -5.58 -10.43
CA ARG A 46 5.53 -6.26 -9.15
C ARG A 46 4.40 -6.06 -8.14
N ALA A 47 3.74 -4.90 -8.14
CA ALA A 47 2.57 -4.63 -7.30
C ALA A 47 1.44 -5.64 -7.53
N LYS A 48 1.13 -5.95 -8.80
CA LYS A 48 0.14 -6.97 -9.14
C LYS A 48 0.53 -8.37 -8.64
N GLN A 49 1.81 -8.75 -8.74
CA GLN A 49 2.26 -10.05 -8.23
C GLN A 49 2.06 -10.17 -6.72
N ILE A 50 2.43 -9.15 -5.95
CA ILE A 50 2.26 -9.10 -4.48
C ILE A 50 0.77 -9.09 -4.11
N TYR A 51 -0.02 -8.26 -4.79
CA TYR A 51 -1.47 -8.18 -4.59
C TYR A 51 -2.16 -9.54 -4.81
N GLU A 52 -1.71 -10.35 -5.78
CA GLU A 52 -2.24 -11.70 -5.98
C GLU A 52 -1.83 -12.68 -4.87
N TRP A 53 -0.64 -12.55 -4.27
CA TRP A 53 -0.27 -13.34 -3.08
C TRP A 53 -1.08 -12.94 -1.85
N ILE A 54 -1.27 -11.65 -1.61
CA ILE A 54 -2.03 -11.13 -0.46
C ILE A 54 -3.52 -11.48 -0.61
N TYR A 55 -4.18 -11.01 -1.67
CA TYR A 55 -5.66 -11.03 -1.74
C TYR A 55 -6.26 -12.24 -2.46
N LYS A 56 -5.47 -13.04 -3.20
CA LYS A 56 -5.96 -14.31 -3.79
C LYS A 56 -5.41 -15.56 -3.10
N LYS A 57 -4.25 -15.47 -2.44
CA LYS A 57 -3.59 -16.60 -1.76
C LYS A 57 -3.43 -16.40 -0.25
N TYR A 58 -3.94 -15.30 0.32
CA TYR A 58 -3.91 -15.01 1.76
C TYR A 58 -2.52 -15.15 2.41
N THR A 59 -1.48 -14.84 1.63
CA THR A 59 -0.08 -15.11 1.98
C THR A 59 0.56 -13.86 2.58
N LEU A 60 0.73 -13.88 3.90
CA LEU A 60 1.28 -12.78 4.70
C LEU A 60 2.78 -13.00 5.04
N ASP A 61 3.54 -13.48 4.06
CA ASP A 61 4.99 -13.66 4.11
C ASP A 61 5.60 -13.41 2.72
N PHE A 62 6.54 -12.48 2.61
CA PHE A 62 7.22 -12.15 1.35
C PHE A 62 8.14 -13.28 0.86
N ALA A 63 8.69 -14.12 1.75
CA ALA A 63 9.55 -15.25 1.36
C ALA A 63 8.78 -16.33 0.58
N GLN A 64 7.47 -16.47 0.82
CA GLN A 64 6.60 -17.35 0.01
C GLN A 64 6.30 -16.81 -1.40
N MET A 65 6.69 -15.57 -1.73
CA MET A 65 6.37 -14.97 -3.03
C MET A 65 7.40 -15.34 -4.10
N HIS A 66 7.51 -16.63 -4.43
CA HIS A 66 8.59 -17.18 -5.27
C HIS A 66 8.58 -16.75 -6.77
N ASN A 67 7.63 -15.92 -7.21
CA ASN A 67 7.67 -15.23 -8.51
C ASN A 67 8.31 -13.82 -8.46
N ILE A 68 8.90 -13.46 -7.31
CA ILE A 68 9.57 -12.19 -7.02
C ILE A 68 11.04 -12.45 -6.61
N PRO A 69 12.03 -11.66 -7.05
CA PRO A 69 13.43 -11.85 -6.67
C PRO A 69 13.67 -11.65 -5.16
N LYS A 70 14.60 -12.44 -4.58
CA LYS A 70 14.97 -12.38 -3.15
C LYS A 70 15.30 -10.97 -2.67
N ALA A 71 16.14 -10.22 -3.39
CA ALA A 71 16.49 -8.84 -3.03
C ALA A 71 15.26 -7.92 -2.86
N LEU A 72 14.18 -8.15 -3.62
CA LEU A 72 12.94 -7.40 -3.46
C LEU A 72 12.08 -7.94 -2.29
N GLN A 73 12.10 -9.25 -2.02
CA GLN A 73 11.50 -9.81 -0.80
C GLN A 73 12.19 -9.26 0.46
N GLU A 74 13.51 -9.11 0.44
CA GLU A 74 14.33 -8.53 1.52
C GLU A 74 14.01 -7.03 1.71
N GLN A 75 13.94 -6.25 0.62
CA GLN A 75 13.50 -4.85 0.66
C GLN A 75 12.08 -4.68 1.19
N LEU A 76 11.15 -5.57 0.83
CA LEU A 76 9.77 -5.54 1.33
C LEU A 76 9.70 -5.84 2.82
N ASN A 77 10.38 -6.89 3.30
CA ASN A 77 10.49 -7.20 4.73
C ASN A 77 11.11 -6.06 5.56
N ALA A 78 12.02 -5.28 4.98
CA ALA A 78 12.71 -4.17 5.65
C ALA A 78 11.91 -2.85 5.66
N ARG A 79 10.86 -2.73 4.84
CA ARG A 79 10.03 -1.50 4.67
C ARG A 79 8.56 -1.65 5.09
N PHE A 80 8.05 -2.88 5.13
CA PHE A 80 6.63 -3.14 5.28
C PHE A 80 6.31 -4.33 6.19
N HIS A 81 5.13 -4.28 6.81
CA HIS A 81 4.52 -5.40 7.53
C HIS A 81 3.10 -5.69 7.01
N PHE A 82 2.53 -6.84 7.34
CA PHE A 82 1.18 -7.24 6.94
C PHE A 82 0.08 -6.83 7.94
N GLY A 83 0.41 -6.02 8.95
CA GLY A 83 -0.53 -5.58 9.99
C GLY A 83 -0.07 -5.94 11.41
N ALA A 84 -0.95 -5.73 12.39
CA ALA A 84 -0.67 -6.02 13.80
C ALA A 84 -0.67 -7.52 14.11
N ARG A 85 0.22 -7.97 14.99
CA ARG A 85 0.25 -9.36 15.48
C ARG A 85 -0.95 -9.63 16.40
N ILE A 86 -1.73 -10.67 16.11
CA ILE A 86 -2.77 -11.18 17.00
C ILE A 86 -2.13 -11.64 18.32
N VAL A 87 -2.42 -10.96 19.43
CA VAL A 87 -1.86 -11.28 20.77
C VAL A 87 -2.75 -12.21 21.60
N LYS A 88 -4.05 -12.25 21.31
CA LYS A 88 -5.04 -13.13 21.95
C LYS A 88 -6.07 -13.54 20.90
N ARG A 89 -6.55 -14.78 20.96
CA ARG A 89 -7.74 -15.25 20.26
C ARG A 89 -8.60 -15.96 21.30
N GLU A 90 -9.88 -15.64 21.31
CA GLU A 90 -10.90 -16.36 22.08
C GLU A 90 -11.90 -16.95 21.10
N GLN A 91 -12.41 -18.13 21.42
CA GLN A 91 -13.37 -18.87 20.61
C GLN A 91 -14.37 -19.53 21.54
N SER A 92 -15.64 -19.24 21.32
CA SER A 92 -16.75 -19.82 22.08
C SER A 92 -17.18 -21.16 21.49
N SER A 93 -17.99 -21.92 22.21
CA SER A 93 -18.45 -23.25 21.80
C SER A 93 -19.57 -23.26 20.74
N ASP A 94 -20.17 -22.10 20.46
CA ASP A 94 -21.30 -21.90 19.55
C ASP A 94 -20.91 -21.52 18.11
N GLY A 95 -19.74 -20.91 17.90
CA GLY A 95 -19.07 -20.80 16.58
C GLY A 95 -19.14 -19.44 15.89
#